data_AF-A0A3P1CPJ0-F1
#
_entry.id   AF-A0A3P1CPJ0-F1
#
_cell.length_a   1.000
_cell.length_b   1.000
_cell.length_c   1.000
_cell.angle_alpha   90.00
_cell.angle_beta   90.00
_cell.angle_gamma   90.00
#
_symmetry.space_group_name_H-M   'P 1'
#
loop_
_entity.id
_entity.type
_entity.pdbx_description
1 polymer ?
#
loop_
_entity_poly.entity_id
_entity_poly.type
_entity_poly.pdbx_seq_one_letter_code
_entity_poly.pdbx_strand_id
1 'polypeptide(L)'
;MTSVLKNKVTPQNPLGIIALFVFFIEAIATVSLGLVATTPYVIYLIWFIIIYPTFIAIAFFVLLWLKREALYSPGDYRDDTTFKEILLQKVAVIEAKQDAATITSSTNIDEIIRTVDRLIALNDIYSAVNVGRTFFKEGEFEMGLKLFDYLKSKISPFHDSYYKILSNRAYSLIGIDKFQDAIDQLNELRNIHEDKFMVWHSIALAYAYYKIGNQQYYRQWLDYSRKIKEFQRGQDFFKKLYPEIADDL
;
A
#
# COMPACT_ATOMS: atom_id res chain seq x y z
N MET A 1 38.67 45.06 10.44
CA MET A 1 38.76 43.84 11.26
C MET A 1 37.82 42.81 10.64
N THR A 2 38.33 42.06 9.66
CA THR A 2 37.57 41.07 8.89
C THR A 2 37.53 39.75 9.66
N SER A 3 36.35 39.37 10.16
CA SER A 3 36.14 38.07 10.79
C SER A 3 36.12 36.99 9.71
N VAL A 4 37.28 36.37 9.50
CA VAL A 4 37.42 35.11 8.77
C VAL A 4 36.70 34.04 9.60
N LEU A 5 35.40 33.84 9.34
CA LEU A 5 34.69 32.65 9.81
C LEU A 5 35.26 31.46 9.05
N LYS A 6 36.25 30.84 9.68
CA LYS A 6 36.80 29.53 9.34
C LYS A 6 35.64 28.53 9.30
N ASN A 7 35.11 28.26 8.12
CA ASN A 7 34.19 27.15 7.90
C ASN A 7 34.90 25.89 8.40
N LYS A 8 34.47 25.38 9.55
CA LYS A 8 34.85 24.04 9.98
C LYS A 8 34.27 23.12 8.92
N VAL A 9 35.14 22.49 8.13
CA VAL A 9 34.77 21.35 7.29
C VAL A 9 34.46 20.20 8.24
N THR A 10 33.28 20.23 8.84
CA THR A 10 32.69 19.05 9.45
C THR A 10 32.20 18.18 8.30
N PRO A 11 32.56 16.89 8.23
CA PRO A 11 32.01 16.00 7.24
C PRO A 11 30.52 15.82 7.52
N GLN A 12 29.69 16.70 6.95
CA GLN A 12 28.23 16.59 6.96
C GLN A 12 27.76 15.54 5.95
N ASN A 13 28.61 15.24 4.96
CA ASN A 13 28.32 14.27 3.92
C ASN A 13 28.77 12.85 4.32
N PRO A 14 27.96 11.82 4.03
CA PRO A 14 28.31 10.41 4.30
C PRO A 14 29.65 9.99 3.66
N LEU A 15 30.03 10.63 2.55
CA LEU A 15 31.34 10.43 1.91
C LEU A 15 32.52 10.87 2.81
N GLY A 16 32.37 11.95 3.55
CA GLY A 16 33.39 12.43 4.49
C GLY A 16 33.51 11.55 5.73
N ILE A 17 32.40 10.96 6.18
CA ILE A 17 32.38 9.95 7.24
C ILE A 17 33.13 8.70 6.78
N ILE A 18 32.89 8.21 5.56
CA ILE A 18 33.64 7.08 4.99
C ILE A 18 35.14 7.38 4.90
N ALA A 19 35.51 8.56 4.41
CA ALA A 19 36.92 8.96 4.29
C ALA A 19 37.62 8.97 5.66
N LEU A 20 36.93 9.45 6.70
CA LEU A 20 37.42 9.44 8.07
C LEU A 20 37.59 8.00 8.60
N PHE A 21 36.62 7.11 8.36
CA PHE A 21 36.71 5.72 8.78
C PHE A 21 37.85 4.96 8.08
N VAL A 22 38.03 5.14 6.77
CA VAL A 22 39.13 4.53 6.01
C VAL A 22 40.48 4.99 6.58
N PHE A 23 40.63 6.29 6.85
CA PHE A 23 41.84 6.85 7.48
C PHE A 23 42.12 6.23 8.87
N PHE A 24 41.11 6.12 9.73
CA PHE A 24 41.28 5.49 11.05
C PHE A 24 41.65 4.02 10.96
N ILE A 25 41.01 3.28 10.04
CA ILE A 25 41.31 1.86 9.80
C ILE A 25 42.78 1.69 9.37
N GLU A 26 43.25 2.50 8.44
CA GLU A 26 44.64 2.46 7.95
C GLU A 26 45.65 2.77 9.06
N ALA A 27 45.38 3.81 9.86
CA ALA A 27 46.24 4.20 10.98
C ALA A 27 46.31 3.09 12.05
N ILE A 28 45.16 2.54 12.44
CA ILE A 28 45.08 1.46 13.44
C ILE A 28 45.73 0.18 12.92
N ALA A 29 45.52 -0.17 11.65
CA ALA A 29 46.14 -1.33 11.01
C ALA A 29 47.66 -1.23 11.02
N THR A 30 48.20 -0.05 10.66
CA THR A 30 49.65 0.21 10.60
C THR A 30 50.30 0.06 11.98
N VAL A 31 49.69 0.66 13.00
CA VAL A 31 50.19 0.57 14.39
C VAL A 31 50.07 -0.85 14.93
N SER A 32 48.93 -1.51 14.70
CA SER A 32 48.68 -2.87 15.21
C SER A 32 49.63 -3.89 14.59
N LEU A 33 49.90 -3.78 13.28
CA LEU A 33 50.83 -4.66 12.60
C LEU A 33 52.27 -4.46 13.11
N GLY A 34 52.69 -3.21 13.34
CA GLY A 34 54.02 -2.90 13.88
C GLY A 34 54.30 -3.48 15.26
N LEU A 35 53.27 -3.68 16.09
CA LEU A 35 53.40 -4.21 17.45
C LEU A 35 53.37 -5.75 17.51
N VAL A 36 52.67 -6.40 16.57
CA VAL A 36 52.29 -7.82 16.68
C VAL A 36 52.97 -8.68 15.59
N ALA A 37 53.73 -8.07 14.68
CA ALA A 37 54.39 -8.72 13.54
C ALA A 37 55.26 -9.94 13.89
N THR A 38 55.80 -10.00 15.11
CA THR A 38 56.69 -11.08 15.56
C THR A 38 55.96 -12.22 16.26
N THR A 39 54.63 -12.15 16.41
CA THR A 39 53.85 -13.15 17.13
C THR A 39 53.31 -14.25 16.19
N PRO A 40 53.15 -15.49 16.68
CA PRO A 40 52.54 -16.57 15.89
C PRO A 40 51.06 -16.33 15.57
N TYR A 41 50.40 -15.37 16.24
CA TYR A 41 48.99 -15.03 16.03
C TYR A 41 48.77 -13.92 14.99
N VAL A 42 49.82 -13.39 14.37
CA VAL A 42 49.75 -12.28 13.40
C VAL A 42 48.79 -12.56 12.25
N ILE A 43 48.66 -13.81 11.82
CA ILE A 43 47.78 -14.19 10.70
C ILE A 43 46.30 -13.95 11.03
N TYR A 44 45.85 -14.25 12.26
CA TYR A 44 44.48 -14.01 12.69
C TYR A 44 44.18 -12.51 12.78
N LEU A 45 45.17 -11.73 13.22
CA LEU A 45 45.08 -10.28 13.30
C LEU A 45 45.00 -9.64 11.90
N ILE A 46 45.77 -10.12 10.93
CA ILE A 46 45.70 -9.67 9.53
C ILE A 46 44.29 -9.92 8.96
N TRP A 47 43.74 -11.12 9.17
CA TRP A 47 42.37 -11.43 8.71
C TRP A 47 41.32 -10.55 9.38
N PHE A 48 41.46 -10.25 10.67
CA PHE A 48 40.57 -9.31 11.36
C PHE A 48 40.67 -7.89 10.78
N ILE A 49 41.89 -7.39 10.56
CA ILE A 49 42.16 -6.07 9.97
C ILE A 49 41.57 -5.92 8.56
N ILE A 50 41.51 -6.99 7.77
CA ILE A 50 40.92 -6.96 6.43
C ILE A 50 39.40 -7.13 6.49
N ILE A 51 38.90 -8.18 7.17
CA ILE A 51 37.48 -8.54 7.13
C ILE A 51 36.61 -7.49 7.83
N TYR A 52 37.04 -6.98 8.97
CA TYR A 52 36.19 -6.10 9.79
C TYR A 52 35.87 -4.77 9.07
N PRO A 53 36.84 -4.03 8.52
CA PRO A 53 36.58 -2.84 7.71
C PRO A 53 35.74 -3.11 6.47
N THR A 54 36.03 -4.21 5.75
CA THR A 54 35.28 -4.57 4.54
C THR A 54 33.82 -4.88 4.87
N PHE A 55 33.57 -5.60 5.96
CA PHE A 55 32.22 -5.88 6.43
C PHE A 55 31.46 -4.60 6.79
N ILE A 56 32.08 -3.70 7.57
CA ILE A 56 31.48 -2.41 7.95
C ILE A 56 31.19 -1.56 6.70
N ALA A 57 32.11 -1.52 5.73
CA ALA A 57 31.89 -0.80 4.48
C ALA A 57 30.71 -1.38 3.69
N ILE A 58 30.63 -2.71 3.52
CA ILE A 58 29.50 -3.36 2.83
C ILE A 58 28.19 -3.08 3.55
N ALA A 59 28.14 -3.26 4.87
CA ALA A 59 26.95 -3.00 5.68
C ALA A 59 26.48 -1.54 5.53
N PHE A 60 27.42 -0.59 5.48
CA PHE A 60 27.13 0.80 5.23
C PHE A 60 26.52 1.04 3.83
N PHE A 61 27.08 0.45 2.78
CA PHE A 61 26.51 0.56 1.43
C PHE A 61 25.12 -0.10 1.31
N VAL A 62 24.89 -1.22 1.99
CA VAL A 62 23.57 -1.87 2.07
C VAL A 62 22.56 -0.95 2.78
N LEU A 63 22.96 -0.31 3.88
CA LEU A 63 22.12 0.66 4.58
C LEU A 63 21.80 1.87 3.71
N LEU A 64 22.78 2.38 2.95
CA LEU A 64 22.55 3.44 1.98
C LEU A 64 21.57 3.02 0.88
N TRP A 65 21.68 1.78 0.39
CA TRP A 65 20.79 1.28 -0.64
C TRP A 65 19.32 1.21 -0.17
N LEU A 66 19.12 0.74 1.08
CA LEU A 66 17.79 0.52 1.67
C LEU A 66 17.16 1.76 2.30
N LYS A 67 17.95 2.70 2.83
CA LYS A 67 17.48 3.88 3.58
C LYS A 67 18.17 5.18 3.14
N ARG A 68 18.07 5.50 1.86
CA ARG A 68 18.61 6.74 1.27
C ARG A 68 18.12 8.00 2.01
N GLU A 69 16.85 8.02 2.45
CA GLU A 69 16.23 9.16 3.13
C GLU A 69 16.77 9.43 4.55
N ALA A 70 17.43 8.47 5.20
CA ALA A 70 17.87 8.58 6.60
C ALA A 70 19.28 9.16 6.79
N LEU A 71 20.08 9.22 5.72
CA LEU A 71 21.51 9.58 5.78
C LEU A 71 21.85 10.91 5.10
N TYR A 72 20.94 11.47 4.32
CA TYR A 72 21.07 12.83 3.78
C TYR A 72 20.16 13.75 4.58
N SER A 73 20.73 14.82 5.14
CA SER A 73 19.91 15.86 5.72
C SER A 73 19.17 16.61 4.60
N PRO A 74 18.01 17.21 4.86
CA PRO A 74 17.28 17.99 3.85
C PRO A 74 18.11 19.03 3.09
N GLY A 75 19.23 19.50 3.66
CA GLY A 75 20.17 20.43 3.01
C GLY A 75 21.21 19.83 2.05
N ASP A 76 21.31 18.49 1.95
CA ASP A 76 22.31 17.81 1.09
C ASP A 76 21.77 17.43 -0.30
N TYR A 77 20.47 17.67 -0.55
CA TYR A 77 19.86 17.42 -1.85
C TYR A 77 20.28 18.51 -2.83
N ARG A 78 20.98 18.13 -3.90
CA ARG A 78 21.54 19.04 -4.93
C ARG A 78 20.50 19.76 -5.80
N ASP A 79 19.21 19.48 -5.60
CA ASP A 79 18.12 20.19 -6.25
C ASP A 79 16.92 20.22 -5.29
N ASP A 80 16.72 21.38 -4.68
CA ASP A 80 15.67 21.69 -3.71
C ASP A 80 14.25 21.40 -4.25
N THR A 81 14.09 21.37 -5.56
CA THR A 81 12.79 21.30 -6.25
C THR A 81 12.17 19.91 -6.16
N THR A 82 12.88 18.87 -6.58
CA THR A 82 12.35 17.49 -6.62
C THR A 82 12.04 16.95 -5.22
N PHE A 83 12.86 17.26 -4.22
CA PHE A 83 12.60 16.83 -2.84
C PHE A 83 11.37 17.54 -2.24
N LYS A 84 11.23 18.86 -2.48
CA LYS A 84 10.04 19.61 -2.08
C LYS A 84 8.80 19.06 -2.77
N GLU A 85 8.86 18.75 -4.06
CA GLU A 85 7.75 18.13 -4.81
C GLU A 85 7.32 16.79 -4.21
N ILE A 86 8.27 15.90 -3.92
CA ILE A 86 7.97 14.60 -3.28
C ILE A 86 7.34 14.80 -1.90
N LEU A 87 7.89 15.71 -1.08
CA LEU A 87 7.33 16.02 0.24
C LEU A 87 5.93 16.62 0.14
N LEU A 88 5.73 17.60 -0.73
CA LEU A 88 4.44 18.25 -0.95
C LEU A 88 3.41 17.25 -1.47
N GLN A 89 3.80 16.33 -2.36
CA GLN A 89 2.92 15.25 -2.80
C GLN A 89 2.55 14.31 -1.64
N LYS A 90 3.52 13.90 -0.81
CA LYS A 90 3.25 13.07 0.39
C LYS A 90 2.30 13.80 1.36
N VAL A 91 2.49 15.09 1.58
CA VAL A 91 1.60 15.93 2.42
C VAL A 91 0.20 16.01 1.80
N ALA A 92 0.10 16.26 0.50
CA ALA A 92 -1.19 16.33 -0.19
C ALA A 92 -1.97 15.01 -0.10
N VAL A 93 -1.28 13.86 -0.17
CA VAL A 93 -1.89 12.53 0.05
C VAL A 93 -2.39 12.38 1.48
N ILE A 94 -1.62 12.84 2.47
CA ILE A 94 -2.02 12.76 3.89
C ILE A 94 -3.26 13.64 4.14
N GLU A 95 -3.26 14.88 3.64
CA GLU A 95 -4.41 15.78 3.75
C GLU A 95 -5.65 15.19 3.08
N ALA A 96 -5.53 14.69 1.84
CA ALA A 96 -6.65 14.07 1.15
C ALA A 96 -7.22 12.85 1.90
N LYS A 97 -6.36 12.10 2.61
CA LYS A 97 -6.80 10.98 3.48
C LYS A 97 -7.51 11.46 4.74
N GLN A 98 -7.08 12.58 5.31
CA GLN A 98 -7.73 13.19 6.46
C GLN A 98 -9.13 13.69 6.07
N ASP A 99 -9.24 14.39 4.95
CA ASP A 99 -10.52 14.83 4.38
C ASP A 99 -11.43 13.61 4.12
N ALA A 100 -10.88 12.54 3.53
CA ALA A 100 -11.61 11.30 3.28
C ALA A 100 -12.09 10.61 4.57
N ALA A 101 -11.33 10.72 5.66
CA ALA A 101 -11.68 10.13 6.94
C ALA A 101 -12.83 10.87 7.64
N THR A 102 -13.08 12.13 7.28
CA THR A 102 -14.22 12.91 7.80
C THR A 102 -15.51 12.72 7.01
N ILE A 103 -15.48 12.02 5.88
CA ILE A 103 -16.67 11.77 5.06
C ILE A 103 -17.63 10.82 5.76
N THR A 104 -18.90 11.22 5.83
CA THR A 104 -20.04 10.44 6.30
C THR A 104 -21.18 10.54 5.29
N SER A 105 -22.28 9.80 5.49
CA SER A 105 -23.49 9.91 4.69
C SER A 105 -24.15 11.29 4.69
N SER A 106 -23.91 12.08 5.74
CA SER A 106 -24.41 13.47 5.81
C SER A 106 -23.57 14.46 5.01
N THR A 107 -22.37 14.07 4.56
CA THR A 107 -21.51 14.93 3.75
C THR A 107 -22.13 15.19 2.38
N ASN A 108 -21.99 16.42 1.88
CA ASN A 108 -22.51 16.78 0.56
C ASN A 108 -21.81 15.97 -0.55
N ILE A 109 -22.56 15.48 -1.53
CA ILE A 109 -22.03 14.71 -2.66
C ILE A 109 -20.94 15.46 -3.44
N ASP A 110 -21.05 16.79 -3.57
CA ASP A 110 -20.05 17.60 -4.26
C ASP A 110 -18.73 17.62 -3.50
N GLU A 111 -18.78 17.62 -2.16
CA GLU A 111 -17.59 17.55 -1.30
C GLU A 111 -16.95 16.16 -1.33
N ILE A 112 -17.77 15.11 -1.34
CA ILE A 112 -17.33 13.73 -1.53
C ILE A 112 -16.60 13.58 -2.88
N ILE A 113 -17.21 14.08 -3.96
CA ILE A 113 -16.63 14.03 -5.32
C ILE A 113 -15.31 14.80 -5.38
N ARG A 114 -15.23 16.00 -4.79
CA ARG A 114 -13.97 16.78 -4.74
C ARG A 114 -12.86 16.03 -4.02
N THR A 115 -13.17 15.40 -2.88
CA THR A 115 -12.20 14.62 -2.11
C THR A 115 -11.73 13.41 -2.91
N VAL A 116 -12.66 12.73 -3.58
CA VAL A 116 -12.36 11.59 -4.45
C VAL A 116 -11.51 12.00 -5.65
N ASP A 117 -11.82 13.12 -6.31
CA ASP A 117 -11.03 13.65 -7.42
C ASP A 117 -9.61 13.99 -7.00
N ARG A 118 -9.44 14.57 -5.80
CA ARG A 118 -8.13 14.83 -5.20
C ARG A 118 -7.34 13.54 -5.01
N LEU A 119 -7.98 12.48 -4.49
CA LEU A 119 -7.35 11.17 -4.30
C LEU A 119 -6.96 10.52 -5.64
N ILE A 120 -7.82 10.60 -6.65
CA ILE A 120 -7.54 10.07 -8.00
C ILE A 120 -6.35 10.82 -8.61
N ALA A 121 -6.32 12.16 -8.53
CA ALA A 121 -5.22 12.98 -9.04
C ALA A 121 -3.88 12.65 -8.35
N LEU A 122 -3.92 12.21 -7.09
CA LEU A 122 -2.76 11.77 -6.33
C LEU A 122 -2.42 10.28 -6.50
N ASN A 123 -3.10 9.59 -7.43
CA ASN A 123 -2.96 8.15 -7.70
C ASN A 123 -3.27 7.26 -6.48
N ASP A 124 -4.12 7.72 -5.56
CA ASP A 124 -4.57 6.95 -4.39
C ASP A 124 -6.02 6.47 -4.54
N ILE A 125 -6.22 5.64 -5.57
CA ILE A 125 -7.53 5.05 -5.90
C ILE A 125 -8.03 4.11 -4.80
N TYR A 126 -7.12 3.51 -4.02
CA TYR A 126 -7.51 2.67 -2.90
C TYR A 126 -8.24 3.46 -1.81
N SER A 127 -7.72 4.63 -1.45
CA SER A 127 -8.40 5.54 -0.51
C SER A 127 -9.73 6.01 -1.08
N ALA A 128 -9.80 6.33 -2.38
CA ALA A 128 -11.06 6.72 -3.02
C ALA A 128 -12.13 5.62 -2.95
N VAL A 129 -11.75 4.35 -3.14
CA VAL A 129 -12.64 3.21 -2.96
C VAL A 129 -13.06 3.05 -1.49
N ASN A 130 -12.17 3.31 -0.53
CA ASN A 130 -12.52 3.22 0.89
C ASN A 130 -13.53 4.28 1.32
N VAL A 131 -13.56 5.46 0.69
CA VAL A 131 -14.64 6.45 0.88
C VAL A 131 -15.99 5.81 0.57
N GLY A 132 -16.14 5.12 -0.56
CA GLY A 132 -17.41 4.46 -0.88
C GLY A 132 -17.80 3.33 0.09
N ARG A 133 -16.82 2.70 0.74
CA ARG A 133 -17.06 1.63 1.71
C ARG A 133 -17.52 2.14 3.07
N THR A 134 -17.36 3.44 3.38
CA THR A 134 -17.90 4.00 4.63
C THR A 134 -19.42 3.94 4.63
N PHE A 135 -20.06 4.20 3.48
CA PHE A 135 -21.51 4.16 3.33
C PHE A 135 -22.12 2.78 3.62
N PHE A 136 -21.37 1.68 3.46
CA PHE A 136 -21.85 0.34 3.84
C PHE A 136 -22.08 0.19 5.34
N LYS A 137 -21.26 0.85 6.16
CA LYS A 137 -21.42 0.81 7.62
C LYS A 137 -22.64 1.60 8.08
N GLU A 138 -23.02 2.62 7.30
CA GLU A 138 -24.15 3.50 7.56
C GLU A 138 -25.45 2.98 6.90
N GLY A 139 -25.37 1.92 6.08
CA GLY A 139 -26.50 1.36 5.33
C GLY A 139 -26.91 2.18 4.10
N GLU A 140 -26.09 3.17 3.71
CA GLU A 140 -26.39 4.15 2.67
C GLU A 140 -25.93 3.66 1.30
N PHE A 141 -26.48 2.52 0.88
CA PHE A 141 -26.03 1.80 -0.32
C PHE A 141 -26.25 2.58 -1.62
N GLU A 142 -27.28 3.41 -1.71
CA GLU A 142 -27.54 4.31 -2.84
C GLU A 142 -26.43 5.34 -3.01
N MET A 143 -25.92 5.90 -1.91
CA MET A 143 -24.81 6.84 -1.95
C MET A 143 -23.52 6.15 -2.39
N GLY A 144 -23.26 4.96 -1.83
CA GLY A 144 -22.17 4.09 -2.27
C GLY A 144 -22.25 3.79 -3.76
N LEU A 145 -23.44 3.44 -4.26
CA LEU A 145 -23.67 3.14 -5.68
C LEU A 145 -23.31 4.34 -6.56
N LYS A 146 -23.79 5.54 -6.22
CA LYS A 146 -23.48 6.78 -6.95
C LYS A 146 -21.98 7.04 -6.99
N LEU A 147 -21.28 6.86 -5.87
CA LEU A 147 -19.83 7.05 -5.84
C LEU A 147 -19.09 5.98 -6.66
N PHE A 148 -19.49 4.72 -6.60
CA PHE A 148 -18.82 3.70 -7.41
C PHE A 148 -19.16 3.84 -8.91
N ASP A 149 -20.33 4.34 -9.28
CA ASP A 149 -20.65 4.76 -10.66
C ASP A 149 -19.69 5.87 -11.12
N TYR A 150 -19.48 6.87 -10.26
CA TYR A 150 -18.53 7.94 -10.51
C TYR A 150 -17.11 7.40 -10.71
N LEU A 151 -16.62 6.57 -9.79
CA LEU A 151 -15.30 5.94 -9.88
C LEU A 151 -15.15 5.06 -11.13
N LYS A 152 -16.17 4.27 -11.48
CA LYS A 152 -16.19 3.43 -12.68
C LYS A 152 -16.02 4.28 -13.95
N SER A 153 -16.58 5.50 -13.98
CA SER A 153 -16.46 6.43 -15.11
C SER A 153 -15.09 7.11 -15.24
N LYS A 154 -14.32 7.19 -14.13
CA LYS A 154 -13.04 7.90 -14.07
C LYS A 154 -11.82 7.00 -14.19
N ILE A 155 -11.95 5.75 -13.74
CA ILE A 155 -10.81 4.82 -13.62
C ILE A 155 -10.81 3.84 -14.79
N SER A 156 -9.64 3.63 -15.38
CA SER A 156 -9.46 2.67 -16.48
C SER A 156 -9.86 1.24 -16.06
N PRO A 157 -10.57 0.47 -16.91
CA PRO A 157 -10.87 -0.93 -16.67
C PRO A 157 -9.65 -1.82 -16.42
N PHE A 158 -8.47 -1.40 -16.90
CA PHE A 158 -7.20 -2.12 -16.74
C PHE A 158 -6.43 -1.75 -15.47
N HIS A 159 -6.94 -0.81 -14.66
CA HIS A 159 -6.29 -0.43 -13.42
C HIS A 159 -6.42 -1.52 -12.34
N ASP A 160 -5.37 -1.79 -11.56
CA ASP A 160 -5.36 -2.86 -10.54
C ASP A 160 -6.47 -2.77 -9.49
N SER A 161 -6.94 -1.56 -9.20
CA SER A 161 -8.05 -1.33 -8.26
C SER A 161 -9.44 -1.35 -8.93
N TYR A 162 -9.54 -1.54 -10.24
CA TYR A 162 -10.81 -1.48 -10.96
C TYR A 162 -11.78 -2.58 -10.51
N TYR A 163 -11.28 -3.81 -10.30
CA TYR A 163 -12.11 -4.88 -9.76
C TYR A 163 -12.74 -4.49 -8.42
N LYS A 164 -12.03 -3.75 -7.54
CA LYS A 164 -12.59 -3.30 -6.26
C LYS A 164 -13.77 -2.35 -6.46
N ILE A 165 -13.74 -1.50 -7.49
CA ILE A 165 -14.86 -0.62 -7.82
C ILE A 165 -16.06 -1.46 -8.22
N LEU A 166 -15.88 -2.44 -9.11
CA LEU A 166 -16.94 -3.36 -9.53
C LEU A 166 -17.46 -4.22 -8.35
N SER A 167 -16.58 -4.72 -7.48
CA SER A 167 -16.97 -5.48 -6.30
C SER A 167 -17.87 -4.65 -5.39
N ASN A 168 -17.42 -3.46 -5.01
CA ASN A 168 -18.17 -2.62 -4.07
C ASN A 168 -19.46 -2.08 -4.69
N ARG A 169 -19.47 -1.72 -5.97
CA ARG A 169 -20.71 -1.39 -6.68
C ARG A 169 -21.71 -2.55 -6.66
N ALA A 170 -21.25 -3.80 -6.76
CA ALA A 170 -22.14 -4.96 -6.74
C ALA A 170 -22.73 -5.16 -5.35
N TYR A 171 -21.94 -4.95 -4.30
CA TYR A 171 -22.44 -4.94 -2.92
C TYR A 171 -23.44 -3.80 -2.67
N SER A 172 -23.22 -2.61 -3.24
CA SER A 172 -24.23 -1.53 -3.21
C SER A 172 -25.54 -1.96 -3.86
N LEU A 173 -25.48 -2.58 -5.04
CA LEU A 173 -26.67 -3.08 -5.75
C LEU A 173 -27.42 -4.14 -4.95
N ILE A 174 -26.70 -5.06 -4.31
CA ILE A 174 -27.28 -6.04 -3.39
C ILE A 174 -27.97 -5.36 -2.21
N GLY A 175 -27.34 -4.33 -1.62
CA GLY A 175 -27.88 -3.59 -0.48
C GLY A 175 -29.15 -2.79 -0.78
N ILE A 176 -29.44 -2.51 -2.06
CA ILE A 176 -30.67 -1.85 -2.52
C ILE A 176 -31.61 -2.81 -3.29
N ASP A 177 -31.46 -4.12 -3.06
CA ASP A 177 -32.28 -5.19 -3.66
C ASP A 177 -32.27 -5.28 -5.20
N LYS A 178 -31.26 -4.69 -5.86
CA LYS A 178 -31.04 -4.80 -7.31
C LYS A 178 -30.19 -6.02 -7.66
N PHE A 179 -30.73 -7.20 -7.37
CA PHE A 179 -29.99 -8.46 -7.49
C PHE A 179 -29.57 -8.80 -8.92
N GLN A 180 -30.42 -8.53 -9.92
CA GLN A 180 -30.07 -8.81 -11.32
C GLN A 180 -28.89 -7.95 -11.79
N ASP A 181 -28.91 -6.65 -11.50
CA ASP A 181 -27.80 -5.75 -11.83
C ASP A 181 -26.49 -6.17 -11.12
N ALA A 182 -26.59 -6.65 -9.88
CA ALA A 182 -25.43 -7.16 -9.13
C ALA A 182 -24.85 -8.42 -9.79
N ILE A 183 -25.70 -9.33 -10.27
CA ILE A 183 -25.29 -10.53 -11.00
C ILE A 183 -24.55 -10.15 -12.28
N ASP A 184 -25.13 -9.26 -13.08
CA ASP A 184 -24.55 -8.82 -14.34
C ASP A 184 -23.16 -8.22 -14.12
N GLN A 185 -23.00 -7.42 -13.06
CA GLN A 185 -21.73 -6.82 -12.72
C GLN A 185 -20.69 -7.79 -12.18
N LEU A 186 -21.09 -8.76 -11.35
CA LEU A 186 -20.14 -9.76 -10.83
C LEU A 186 -19.65 -10.67 -11.96
N ASN A 187 -20.51 -10.93 -12.96
CA ASN A 187 -20.11 -11.61 -14.19
C ASN A 187 -19.18 -10.73 -15.05
N GLU A 188 -19.44 -9.42 -15.18
CA GLU A 188 -18.53 -8.46 -15.82
C GLU A 188 -17.14 -8.50 -15.16
N LEU A 189 -17.08 -8.41 -13.82
CA LEU A 189 -15.84 -8.49 -13.05
C LEU A 189 -15.09 -9.77 -13.36
N ARG A 190 -15.77 -10.92 -13.31
CA ARG A 190 -15.15 -12.23 -13.61
C ARG A 190 -14.57 -12.30 -15.02
N ASN A 191 -15.26 -11.73 -15.99
CA ASN A 191 -14.83 -11.78 -17.39
C ASN A 191 -13.60 -10.89 -17.67
N ILE A 192 -13.48 -9.76 -16.98
CA ILE A 192 -12.37 -8.81 -17.17
C ILE A 192 -11.18 -9.15 -16.27
N HIS A 193 -11.44 -9.59 -15.04
CA HIS A 193 -10.47 -9.80 -13.96
C HIS A 193 -10.67 -11.15 -13.27
N GLU A 194 -10.56 -12.25 -14.04
CA GLU A 194 -10.75 -13.61 -13.51
C GLU A 194 -9.82 -13.90 -12.33
N ASP A 195 -8.57 -13.43 -12.38
CA ASP A 195 -7.57 -13.58 -11.32
C ASP A 195 -7.92 -12.81 -10.04
N LYS A 196 -8.81 -11.81 -10.12
CA LYS A 196 -9.33 -11.04 -8.98
C LYS A 196 -10.69 -11.54 -8.51
N PHE A 197 -11.24 -12.58 -9.14
CA PHE A 197 -12.53 -13.16 -8.75
C PHE A 197 -12.39 -14.03 -7.49
N MET A 198 -12.52 -13.39 -6.33
CA MET A 198 -12.44 -14.00 -5.00
C MET A 198 -13.73 -14.70 -4.53
N VAL A 199 -13.61 -15.52 -3.47
CA VAL A 199 -14.73 -16.22 -2.81
C VAL A 199 -15.89 -15.29 -2.40
N TRP A 200 -15.62 -14.07 -1.97
CA TRP A 200 -16.68 -13.13 -1.57
C TRP A 200 -17.61 -12.82 -2.75
N HIS A 201 -17.08 -12.75 -3.98
CA HIS A 201 -17.87 -12.54 -5.19
C HIS A 201 -18.72 -13.75 -5.55
N SER A 202 -18.18 -14.96 -5.38
CA SER A 202 -18.95 -16.18 -5.66
C SER A 202 -20.10 -16.36 -4.66
N ILE A 203 -19.90 -15.99 -3.39
CA ILE A 203 -20.98 -15.96 -2.39
C ILE A 203 -22.00 -14.87 -2.69
N ALA A 204 -21.55 -13.67 -3.08
CA ALA A 204 -22.44 -12.60 -3.51
C ALA A 204 -23.31 -13.01 -4.71
N LEU A 205 -22.74 -13.73 -5.69
CA LEU A 205 -23.48 -14.33 -6.80
C LEU A 205 -24.49 -15.38 -6.32
N ALA A 206 -24.06 -16.31 -5.46
CA ALA A 206 -24.97 -17.31 -4.90
C ALA A 206 -26.17 -16.63 -4.22
N TYR A 207 -25.90 -15.66 -3.33
CA TYR A 207 -26.94 -14.91 -2.65
C TYR A 207 -27.86 -14.16 -3.61
N ALA A 208 -27.32 -13.45 -4.60
CA ALA A 208 -28.15 -12.73 -5.58
C ALA A 208 -29.05 -13.69 -6.39
N TYR A 209 -28.54 -14.86 -6.80
CA TYR A 209 -29.35 -15.88 -7.47
C TYR A 209 -30.44 -16.48 -6.56
N TYR A 210 -30.14 -16.67 -5.28
CA TYR A 210 -31.13 -17.06 -4.28
C TYR A 210 -32.26 -16.04 -4.18
N LYS A 211 -31.94 -14.74 -4.11
CA LYS A 211 -32.93 -13.66 -3.98
C LYS A 211 -33.84 -13.51 -5.19
N ILE A 212 -33.38 -13.85 -6.40
CA ILE A 212 -34.22 -13.89 -7.61
C ILE A 212 -34.91 -15.24 -7.84
N GLY A 213 -34.80 -16.19 -6.90
CA GLY A 213 -35.47 -17.50 -6.95
C GLY A 213 -34.81 -18.51 -7.91
N ASN A 214 -33.60 -18.24 -8.39
CA ASN A 214 -32.91 -19.14 -9.32
C ASN A 214 -32.09 -20.21 -8.58
N GLN A 215 -32.78 -21.28 -8.19
CA GLN A 215 -32.23 -22.37 -7.38
C GLN A 215 -31.05 -23.11 -8.05
N GLN A 216 -31.04 -23.21 -9.38
CA GLN A 216 -29.97 -23.88 -10.12
C GLN A 216 -28.65 -23.13 -9.97
N TYR A 217 -28.64 -21.83 -10.30
CA TYR A 217 -27.42 -21.02 -10.22
C TYR A 217 -27.01 -20.72 -8.79
N TYR A 218 -27.97 -20.60 -7.86
CA TYR A 218 -27.69 -20.52 -6.44
C TYR A 218 -26.79 -21.68 -5.97
N ARG A 219 -27.23 -22.91 -6.19
CA ARG A 219 -26.47 -24.12 -5.80
C ARG A 219 -25.13 -24.21 -6.51
N GLN A 220 -25.11 -23.91 -7.81
CA GLN A 220 -23.87 -23.92 -8.60
C GLN A 220 -22.81 -22.99 -8.00
N TRP A 221 -23.19 -21.76 -7.65
CA TRP A 221 -22.26 -20.77 -7.10
C TRP A 221 -21.87 -21.06 -5.66
N LEU A 222 -22.77 -21.63 -4.86
CA LEU A 222 -22.46 -22.08 -3.52
C LEU A 222 -21.41 -23.21 -3.54
N ASP A 223 -21.60 -24.21 -4.41
CA ASP A 223 -20.65 -25.32 -4.57
C ASP A 223 -19.32 -24.87 -5.16
N TYR A 224 -19.34 -23.88 -6.08
CA TYR A 224 -18.11 -23.24 -6.56
C TYR A 224 -17.36 -22.56 -5.40
N SER A 225 -18.07 -21.81 -4.56
CA SER A 225 -17.48 -21.08 -3.43
C SER A 225 -16.83 -22.02 -2.42
N ARG A 226 -17.48 -23.14 -2.10
CA ARG A 226 -16.97 -24.17 -1.16
C ARG A 226 -15.63 -24.79 -1.57
N LYS A 227 -15.30 -24.75 -2.87
CA LYS A 227 -14.02 -25.26 -3.41
C LYS A 227 -12.87 -24.27 -3.23
N ILE A 228 -13.16 -23.00 -2.95
CA ILE A 228 -12.15 -21.97 -2.75
C ILE A 228 -11.60 -22.07 -1.32
N LYS A 229 -10.28 -22.11 -1.18
CA LYS A 229 -9.58 -22.32 0.10
C LYS A 229 -10.00 -21.32 1.18
N GLU A 230 -10.25 -20.07 0.77
CA GLU A 230 -10.64 -18.95 1.62
C GLU A 230 -12.04 -19.11 2.20
N PHE A 231 -12.90 -19.95 1.61
CA PHE A 231 -14.29 -20.15 2.05
C PHE A 231 -14.37 -20.57 3.51
N GLN A 232 -13.60 -21.59 3.90
CA GLN A 232 -13.61 -22.15 5.26
C GLN A 232 -13.22 -21.10 6.32
N ARG A 233 -12.30 -20.19 5.98
CA ARG A 233 -11.87 -19.11 6.89
C ARG A 233 -12.90 -17.99 7.01
N GLY A 234 -13.77 -17.85 6.01
CA GLY A 234 -14.76 -16.77 5.91
C GLY A 234 -16.18 -17.13 6.34
N GLN A 235 -16.47 -18.40 6.67
CA GLN A 235 -17.84 -18.87 6.93
C GLN A 235 -18.62 -18.01 7.93
N ASP A 236 -18.05 -17.74 9.10
CA ASP A 236 -18.71 -16.93 10.13
C ASP A 236 -19.02 -15.50 9.64
N PHE A 237 -18.15 -14.95 8.80
CA PHE A 237 -18.38 -13.65 8.18
C PHE A 237 -19.50 -13.72 7.14
N PHE A 238 -19.49 -14.74 6.26
CA PHE A 238 -20.53 -14.92 5.25
C PHE A 238 -21.91 -15.13 5.86
N LYS A 239 -22.02 -15.91 6.94
CA LYS A 239 -23.29 -16.14 7.66
C LYS A 239 -23.86 -14.85 8.23
N LYS A 240 -23.00 -13.97 8.75
CA LYS A 240 -23.42 -12.65 9.23
C LYS A 240 -23.85 -11.73 8.10
N LEU A 241 -23.16 -11.79 6.95
CA LEU A 241 -23.45 -10.94 5.81
C LEU A 241 -24.71 -11.39 5.04
N TYR A 242 -24.98 -12.70 5.00
CA TYR A 242 -26.08 -13.30 4.26
C TYR A 242 -26.89 -14.27 5.16
N PRO A 243 -27.63 -13.74 6.14
CA PRO A 243 -28.31 -14.57 7.13
C PRO A 243 -29.38 -15.50 6.52
N GLU A 244 -29.99 -15.11 5.41
CA GLU A 244 -31.03 -15.90 4.73
C GLU A 244 -30.52 -17.22 4.12
N ILE A 245 -29.22 -17.33 3.89
CA ILE A 245 -28.57 -18.55 3.35
C ILE A 245 -27.56 -19.13 4.35
N ALA A 246 -27.61 -18.73 5.63
CA ALA A 246 -26.60 -19.09 6.62
C ALA A 246 -26.48 -20.60 6.89
N ASP A 247 -27.58 -21.33 6.78
CA ASP A 247 -27.61 -22.80 6.95
C ASP A 247 -26.88 -23.53 5.81
N ASP A 248 -26.79 -22.88 4.65
CA ASP A 248 -26.13 -23.40 3.46
C ASP A 248 -24.63 -23.02 3.40
N LEU A 249 -24.16 -22.13 4.30
CA LEU A 249 -22.78 -21.61 4.33
C LEU A 249 -21.84 -22.36 5.28
#